data_AF-A0A3C0N1F0-F1
#
_entry.id   AF-A0A3C0N1F0-F1
#
_cell.length_a   1.000
_cell.length_b   1.000
_cell.length_c   1.000
_cell.angle_alpha   90.00
_cell.angle_beta   90.00
_cell.angle_gamma   90.00
#
_symmetry.space_group_name_H-M   'P 1'
#
loop_
_entity.id
_entity.type
_entity.pdbx_description
1 polymer ?
#
loop_
_entity_poly.entity_id
_entity_poly.type
_entity_poly.pdbx_seq_one_letter_code
_entity_poly.pdbx_strand_id
1 'polypeptide(L)'
;MGPEWIPIQENLLKFLNAIWSTAQNYRDNMQSNMRSYRERVVEIRLSDDEGGLNLAMSPKTIENVVGKGVKAGEKIIDYFNFDQHQCIRFQVLMGLLETELKKMKEVLQDSKDDPPKVSDYKKLLREQNYKTIFPAEEYWTERALTRIELILNLMEWWGDKPYFAPDPLPSESVLRVTPEL
;
A
#
# COMPACT_ATOMS: atom_id res chain seq x y z
N MET A 1 -27.98 -18.97 6.98
CA MET A 1 -27.45 -19.58 5.75
C MET A 1 -26.02 -20.01 6.04
N GLY A 2 -25.78 -21.31 6.18
CA GLY A 2 -24.43 -21.84 6.38
C GLY A 2 -23.65 -21.82 5.05
N PRO A 3 -22.32 -21.94 5.09
CA PRO A 3 -21.52 -22.03 3.87
C PRO A 3 -21.99 -23.23 3.04
N GLU A 4 -22.29 -22.96 1.76
CA GLU A 4 -22.70 -23.97 0.78
C GLU A 4 -21.48 -24.82 0.43
N TRP A 5 -21.43 -26.05 0.96
CA TRP A 5 -20.41 -27.03 0.61
C TRP A 5 -20.64 -27.49 -0.84
N ILE A 6 -19.76 -27.09 -1.75
CA ILE A 6 -19.75 -27.59 -3.13
C ILE A 6 -18.74 -28.74 -3.21
N PRO A 7 -19.15 -29.96 -3.60
CA PRO A 7 -18.22 -31.05 -3.81
C PRO A 7 -17.28 -30.70 -4.97
N ILE A 8 -15.97 -30.79 -4.73
CA ILE A 8 -14.96 -30.68 -5.78
C ILE A 8 -15.12 -31.90 -6.67
N GLN A 9 -15.81 -31.72 -7.79
CA GLN A 9 -15.98 -32.76 -8.80
C GLN A 9 -14.61 -33.17 -9.36
N GLU A 10 -14.19 -34.38 -8.99
CA GLU A 10 -13.21 -35.28 -9.63
C GLU A 10 -12.11 -34.67 -10.51
N ASN A 11 -11.39 -33.66 -10.02
CA ASN A 11 -10.18 -33.24 -10.74
C ASN A 11 -9.06 -32.83 -9.78
N LEU A 12 -8.21 -33.81 -9.46
CA LEU A 12 -7.03 -33.66 -8.62
C LEU A 12 -6.13 -32.53 -9.13
N LEU A 13 -6.06 -32.30 -10.45
CA LEU A 13 -5.30 -31.17 -11.03
C LEU A 13 -5.92 -29.81 -10.69
N LYS A 14 -7.25 -29.69 -10.63
CA LYS A 14 -7.91 -28.44 -10.18
C LYS A 14 -7.66 -28.19 -8.69
N PHE A 15 -7.68 -29.23 -7.87
CA PHE A 15 -7.35 -29.14 -6.45
C PHE A 15 -5.88 -28.73 -6.22
N LEU A 16 -4.94 -29.34 -6.95
CA LEU A 16 -3.52 -28.97 -6.91
C LEU A 16 -3.27 -27.53 -7.42
N ASN A 17 -3.97 -27.11 -8.48
CA ASN A 17 -3.91 -25.72 -8.95
C ASN A 17 -4.48 -24.73 -7.92
N ALA A 18 -5.54 -25.09 -7.19
CA ALA A 18 -6.10 -24.26 -6.13
C ALA A 18 -5.15 -24.14 -4.94
N ILE A 19 -4.49 -25.23 -4.54
CA ILE A 19 -3.41 -25.23 -3.54
C ILE A 19 -2.26 -24.34 -4.00
N TRP A 20 -1.79 -24.51 -5.23
CA TRP A 20 -0.69 -23.74 -5.81
C TRP A 20 -1.02 -22.26 -5.86
N SER A 21 -2.23 -21.90 -6.32
CA SER A 21 -2.72 -20.52 -6.34
C SER A 21 -2.82 -19.93 -4.94
N THR A 22 -3.32 -20.68 -3.95
CA THR A 22 -3.42 -20.23 -2.55
C THR A 22 -2.04 -20.00 -1.93
N ALA A 23 -1.10 -20.92 -2.15
CA ALA A 23 0.27 -20.81 -1.66
C ALA A 23 1.02 -19.63 -2.32
N GLN A 24 0.76 -19.36 -3.59
CA GLN A 24 1.40 -18.26 -4.32
C GLN A 24 0.79 -16.89 -3.97
N ASN A 25 -0.51 -16.84 -3.64
CA ASN A 25 -1.19 -15.65 -3.10
C ASN A 25 -0.80 -15.34 -1.64
N TYR A 26 -0.29 -16.32 -0.88
CA TYR A 26 0.26 -16.10 0.47
C TYR A 26 1.51 -15.19 0.47
N ARG A 27 2.11 -14.94 -0.70
CA ARG A 27 3.23 -14.01 -0.89
C ARG A 27 2.85 -12.53 -0.66
N ASP A 28 1.56 -12.21 -0.53
CA ASP A 28 1.09 -10.90 -0.03
C ASP A 28 1.34 -10.66 1.47
N ASN A 29 1.88 -11.65 2.21
CA ASN A 29 2.34 -11.48 3.60
C ASN A 29 3.45 -10.43 3.78
N MET A 30 4.05 -9.94 2.70
CA MET A 30 5.03 -8.83 2.74
C MET A 30 4.42 -7.49 3.21
N GLN A 31 3.08 -7.33 3.18
CA GLN A 31 2.41 -6.11 3.66
C GLN A 31 2.05 -6.15 5.16
N SER A 32 2.19 -7.30 5.83
CA SER A 32 1.79 -7.48 7.24
C SER A 32 2.62 -6.67 8.25
N ASN A 33 3.83 -6.25 7.87
CA ASN A 33 4.73 -5.44 8.71
C ASN A 33 4.41 -3.95 8.69
N MET A 34 3.54 -3.49 7.79
CA MET A 34 3.14 -2.09 7.75
C MET A 34 2.32 -1.76 9.01
N ARG A 35 2.64 -0.63 9.66
CA ARG A 35 1.95 -0.19 10.90
C ARG A 35 0.43 -0.16 10.73
N SER A 36 -0.08 0.24 9.55
CA SER A 36 -1.51 0.28 9.22
C SER A 36 -2.18 -1.08 8.95
N TYR A 37 -1.40 -2.15 8.86
CA TYR A 37 -1.88 -3.51 8.59
C TYR A 37 -1.77 -4.40 9.83
N ARG A 38 -0.66 -4.30 10.58
CA ARG A 38 -0.38 -5.15 11.75
C ARG A 38 -1.46 -5.09 12.84
N GLU A 39 -2.08 -3.93 13.02
CA GLU A 39 -3.14 -3.71 14.01
C GLU A 39 -4.47 -4.40 13.68
N ARG A 40 -4.63 -4.95 12.47
CA ARG A 40 -5.84 -5.67 12.04
C ARG A 40 -5.60 -7.17 11.82
N VAL A 41 -4.41 -7.67 12.17
CA VAL A 41 -4.00 -9.05 11.88
C VAL A 41 -3.62 -9.74 13.19
N VAL A 42 -4.18 -10.93 13.41
CA VAL A 42 -3.72 -11.84 14.47
C VAL A 42 -2.86 -12.90 13.82
N GLU A 43 -1.63 -13.03 14.31
CA GLU A 43 -0.76 -14.13 13.90
C GLU A 43 -1.14 -15.41 14.67
N ILE A 44 -1.52 -16.46 13.93
CA ILE A 44 -1.80 -17.79 14.48
C ILE A 44 -0.60 -18.70 14.19
N ARG A 45 0.02 -19.23 15.24
CA ARG A 45 1.07 -20.23 15.13
C ARG A 45 0.45 -21.63 15.05
N LEU A 46 0.74 -22.32 13.96
CA LEU A 46 0.30 -23.69 13.70
C LEU A 46 1.49 -24.64 13.99
N SER A 47 1.21 -25.81 14.55
CA SER A 47 2.18 -26.89 14.68
C SER A 47 2.36 -27.61 13.34
N ASP A 48 3.38 -28.46 13.21
CA ASP A 48 3.69 -29.20 11.98
C ASP A 48 2.52 -30.09 11.52
N ASP A 49 1.67 -30.55 12.44
CA ASP A 49 0.49 -31.35 12.17
C ASP A 49 -0.77 -30.53 11.87
N GLU A 50 -0.73 -29.20 12.00
CA GLU A 50 -1.89 -28.30 11.97
C GLU A 50 -1.90 -27.36 10.75
N GLY A 51 -1.62 -27.85 9.54
CA GLY A 51 -1.72 -27.03 8.33
C GLY A 51 -0.91 -27.54 7.15
N GLY A 52 -0.54 -26.64 6.25
CA GLY A 52 0.20 -26.97 5.03
C GLY A 52 -0.58 -27.92 4.10
N LEU A 53 0.13 -28.85 3.46
CA LEU A 53 -0.45 -29.92 2.65
C LEU A 53 -0.93 -31.11 3.50
N ASN A 54 -1.13 -30.96 4.81
CA ASN A 54 -1.60 -32.03 5.67
C ASN A 54 -3.10 -32.30 5.44
N LEU A 55 -3.39 -33.11 4.43
CA LEU A 55 -4.76 -33.48 4.05
C LEU A 55 -5.38 -34.56 4.97
N ALA A 56 -4.57 -35.19 5.82
CA ALA A 56 -4.98 -36.29 6.70
C ALA A 56 -5.05 -35.87 8.18
N MET A 57 -5.38 -34.60 8.45
CA MET A 57 -5.59 -34.11 9.81
C MET A 57 -6.71 -34.90 10.51
N SER A 58 -6.46 -35.31 11.75
CA SER A 58 -7.49 -35.94 12.57
C SER A 58 -8.62 -34.95 12.88
N PRO A 59 -9.85 -35.43 13.16
CA PRO A 59 -10.94 -34.55 13.61
C PRO A 59 -10.55 -33.66 14.78
N LYS A 60 -9.79 -34.21 15.75
CA LYS A 60 -9.27 -33.48 16.90
C LYS A 60 -8.29 -32.36 16.50
N THR A 61 -7.42 -32.61 15.53
CA THR A 61 -6.49 -31.59 15.01
C THR A 61 -7.26 -30.45 14.32
N ILE A 62 -8.29 -30.78 13.54
CA ILE A 62 -9.16 -29.78 12.90
C ILE A 62 -9.86 -28.92 13.97
N GLU A 63 -10.43 -29.54 15.01
CA GLU A 63 -11.06 -28.83 16.11
C GLU A 63 -10.09 -27.86 16.82
N ASN A 64 -8.83 -28.28 17.04
CA ASN A 64 -7.81 -27.41 17.62
C ASN A 64 -7.53 -26.18 16.73
N VAL A 65 -7.40 -26.37 15.42
CA VAL A 65 -7.18 -25.26 14.46
C VAL A 65 -8.37 -24.31 14.45
N VAL A 66 -9.60 -24.82 14.45
CA VAL A 66 -10.81 -24.01 14.58
C VAL A 66 -10.80 -23.22 15.89
N GLY A 67 -10.44 -23.85 16.99
CA GLY A 67 -10.32 -23.20 18.30
C GLY A 67 -9.28 -22.08 18.32
N LYS A 68 -8.16 -22.22 17.60
CA LYS A 68 -7.19 -21.12 17.40
C LYS A 68 -7.79 -19.95 16.63
N GLY A 69 -8.61 -20.23 15.61
CA GLY A 69 -9.35 -19.22 14.86
C GLY A 69 -10.34 -18.44 15.72
N VAL A 70 -11.10 -19.13 16.57
CA VAL A 70 -12.03 -18.49 17.53
C VAL A 70 -11.27 -17.56 18.47
N LYS A 71 -10.19 -18.03 19.09
CA LYS A 71 -9.35 -17.22 19.98
C LYS A 71 -8.72 -16.03 19.26
N ALA A 72 -8.37 -16.17 17.99
CA ALA A 72 -7.88 -15.05 17.19
C ALA A 72 -8.98 -13.99 16.97
N GLY A 73 -10.22 -14.42 16.70
CA GLY A 73 -11.38 -13.54 16.60
C GLY A 73 -11.68 -12.79 17.90
N GLU A 74 -11.61 -13.47 19.05
CA GLU A 74 -11.76 -12.84 20.36
C GLU A 74 -10.64 -11.81 20.60
N LYS A 75 -9.40 -12.21 20.34
CA LYS A 75 -8.23 -11.35 20.55
C LYS A 75 -8.31 -10.06 19.73
N ILE A 76 -8.69 -10.13 18.44
CA ILE A 76 -8.77 -8.92 17.62
C ILE A 76 -9.86 -7.96 18.11
N ILE A 77 -10.98 -8.47 18.63
CA ILE A 77 -12.02 -7.63 19.23
C ILE A 77 -11.48 -6.91 20.47
N ASP A 78 -10.63 -7.56 21.26
CA ASP A 78 -10.09 -6.99 22.49
C ASP A 78 -9.10 -5.83 22.26
N TYR A 79 -8.22 -5.93 21.26
CA TYR A 79 -7.16 -4.93 21.05
C TYR A 79 -7.41 -3.97 19.88
N PHE A 80 -8.33 -4.28 18.95
CA PHE A 80 -8.55 -3.41 17.79
C PHE A 80 -9.31 -2.15 18.19
N ASN A 81 -8.71 -1.00 17.91
CA ASN A 81 -9.32 0.31 18.08
C ASN A 81 -9.40 1.03 16.73
N PHE A 82 -10.62 1.35 16.31
CA PHE A 82 -10.86 1.94 14.99
C PHE A 82 -10.32 3.37 14.88
N ASP A 83 -10.46 4.19 15.92
CA ASP A 83 -9.97 5.57 15.92
C ASP A 83 -8.44 5.60 15.91
N GLN A 84 -7.81 4.72 16.67
CA GLN A 84 -6.36 4.53 16.65
C GLN A 84 -5.88 4.10 15.26
N HIS A 85 -6.58 3.15 14.62
CA HIS A 85 -6.29 2.71 13.27
C HIS A 85 -6.40 3.86 12.24
N GLN A 86 -7.42 4.70 12.35
CA GLN A 86 -7.57 5.89 11.51
C GLN A 86 -6.41 6.88 11.71
N CYS A 87 -6.02 7.13 12.96
CA CYS A 87 -4.89 8.00 13.28
C CYS A 87 -3.57 7.49 12.69
N ILE A 88 -3.29 6.19 12.82
CA ILE A 88 -2.09 5.57 12.24
C ILE A 88 -2.10 5.66 10.72
N ARG A 89 -3.24 5.42 10.06
CA ARG A 89 -3.36 5.60 8.60
C ARG A 89 -3.13 7.04 8.17
N PHE A 90 -3.64 8.00 8.94
CA PHE A 90 -3.38 9.42 8.67
C PHE A 90 -1.90 9.76 8.79
N GLN A 91 -1.23 9.33 9.85
CA GLN A 91 0.22 9.54 10.04
C GLN A 91 1.04 8.93 8.90
N VAL A 92 0.72 7.69 8.49
CA VAL A 92 1.38 7.04 7.36
C VAL A 92 1.16 7.81 6.06
N LEU A 93 -0.09 8.19 5.76
CA LEU A 93 -0.41 8.97 4.56
C LEU A 93 0.34 10.30 4.53
N MET A 94 0.33 11.03 5.64
CA MET A 94 0.95 12.35 5.71
C MET A 94 2.48 12.28 5.66
N GLY A 95 3.10 11.26 6.27
CA GLY A 95 4.53 11.01 6.14
C GLY A 95 4.94 10.64 4.71
N LEU A 96 4.12 9.84 4.00
CA LEU A 96 4.33 9.54 2.58
C LEU A 96 4.17 10.79 1.71
N LEU A 97 3.11 11.58 1.94
CA LEU A 97 2.88 12.82 1.22
C LEU A 97 4.05 13.79 1.39
N GLU A 98 4.55 13.97 2.61
CA GLU A 98 5.72 14.80 2.90
C GLU A 98 6.98 14.30 2.17
N THR A 99 7.20 12.98 2.15
CA THR A 99 8.31 12.34 1.44
C THR A 99 8.24 12.61 -0.06
N GLU A 100 7.07 12.40 -0.68
CA GLU A 100 6.88 12.59 -2.11
C GLU A 100 6.95 14.08 -2.50
N LEU A 101 6.45 14.99 -1.67
CA LEU A 101 6.61 16.43 -1.89
C LEU A 101 8.08 16.88 -1.80
N LYS A 102 8.88 16.30 -0.89
CA LYS A 102 10.33 16.55 -0.83
C LYS A 102 11.04 16.06 -2.08
N LYS A 103 10.78 14.83 -2.53
CA LYS A 103 11.31 14.31 -3.79
C LYS A 103 10.88 15.16 -4.98
N MET A 104 9.63 15.63 -5.00
CA MET A 104 9.14 16.53 -6.04
C MET A 104 9.91 17.86 -6.04
N LYS A 105 10.11 18.47 -4.86
CA LYS A 105 10.94 19.68 -4.71
C LYS A 105 12.34 19.44 -5.24
N GLU A 106 12.98 18.34 -4.84
CA GLU A 106 14.28 17.93 -5.35
C GLU A 106 14.26 17.81 -6.86
N VAL A 107 13.36 17.05 -7.48
CA VAL A 107 13.31 16.91 -8.95
C VAL A 107 13.05 18.24 -9.66
N LEU A 108 12.25 19.13 -9.08
CA LEU A 108 11.88 20.40 -9.69
C LEU A 108 12.95 21.50 -9.51
N GLN A 109 13.71 21.45 -8.41
CA GLN A 109 14.78 22.40 -8.08
C GLN A 109 16.18 21.88 -8.43
N ASP A 110 16.40 20.57 -8.45
CA ASP A 110 17.63 19.89 -8.86
C ASP A 110 17.73 19.94 -10.37
N SER A 111 18.40 20.98 -10.80
CA SER A 111 18.81 21.15 -12.17
C SER A 111 20.32 21.36 -12.17
N LYS A 112 21.05 20.33 -12.59
CA LYS A 112 22.42 20.52 -13.07
C LYS A 112 22.47 21.40 -14.31
N ASP A 113 21.32 21.62 -14.95
CA ASP A 113 21.12 22.49 -16.10
C ASP A 113 20.56 23.85 -15.64
N ASP A 114 21.14 24.94 -16.09
CA ASP A 114 20.54 26.28 -15.99
C ASP A 114 19.68 26.47 -17.24
N PRO A 115 18.33 26.63 -17.17
CA PRO A 115 17.46 26.91 -15.99
C PRO A 115 16.82 25.68 -15.29
N PRO A 116 16.18 25.85 -14.10
CA PRO A 116 15.54 24.77 -13.34
C PRO A 116 14.50 23.98 -14.15
N LYS A 117 14.32 22.68 -13.89
CA LYS A 117 13.34 21.82 -14.60
C LYS A 117 11.89 22.32 -14.56
N VAL A 118 11.51 23.10 -13.55
CA VAL A 118 10.21 23.81 -13.53
C VAL A 118 10.03 24.67 -14.79
N SER A 119 11.10 25.29 -15.27
CA SER A 119 11.10 26.11 -16.48
C SER A 119 10.88 25.27 -17.76
N ASP A 120 11.40 24.03 -17.79
CA ASP A 120 11.14 23.08 -18.87
C ASP A 120 9.67 22.68 -18.92
N TYR A 121 9.06 22.37 -17.76
CA TYR A 121 7.63 22.07 -17.70
C TYR A 121 6.76 23.28 -18.06
N LYS A 122 7.16 24.50 -17.65
CA LYS A 122 6.51 25.75 -18.10
C LYS A 122 6.56 25.89 -19.61
N LYS A 123 7.73 25.64 -20.21
CA LYS A 123 7.92 25.68 -21.65
C LYS A 123 7.08 24.61 -22.35
N LEU A 124 7.16 23.35 -21.94
CA LEU A 124 6.40 22.25 -22.51
C LEU A 124 4.89 22.48 -22.44
N LEU A 125 4.37 22.96 -21.30
CA LEU A 125 2.94 23.20 -21.13
C LEU A 125 2.44 24.38 -21.97
N ARG A 126 3.26 25.40 -22.19
CA ARG A 126 2.92 26.55 -23.05
C ARG A 126 3.12 26.28 -24.54
N GLU A 127 4.10 25.44 -24.90
CA GLU A 127 4.44 25.11 -26.29
C GLU A 127 3.65 23.92 -26.84
N GLN A 128 2.92 23.18 -26.00
CA GLN A 128 2.02 22.12 -26.45
C GLN A 128 0.88 22.69 -27.29
N ASN A 129 1.13 22.76 -28.59
CA ASN A 129 0.19 23.17 -29.62
C ASN A 129 -0.80 22.02 -29.89
N TYR A 130 -1.80 21.83 -29.01
CA TYR A 130 -3.10 21.11 -29.12
C TYR A 130 -3.25 19.83 -29.98
N LYS A 131 -2.17 19.23 -30.50
CA LYS A 131 -2.13 18.01 -31.32
C LYS A 131 -1.60 16.82 -30.53
N THR A 132 -1.98 16.74 -29.25
CA THR A 132 -1.68 15.56 -28.43
C THR A 132 -2.91 14.65 -28.39
N ILE A 133 -2.71 13.40 -27.97
CA ILE A 133 -3.82 12.44 -27.76
C ILE A 133 -4.74 12.91 -26.60
N PHE A 134 -4.25 13.84 -25.76
CA PHE A 134 -4.96 14.44 -24.63
C PHE A 134 -4.75 15.96 -24.61
N PRO A 135 -5.45 16.73 -25.47
CA PRO A 135 -5.27 18.17 -25.54
C PRO A 135 -5.65 18.81 -24.21
N ALA A 136 -4.70 19.49 -23.57
CA ALA A 136 -4.97 20.31 -22.40
C ALA A 136 -5.50 21.67 -22.84
N GLU A 137 -6.62 22.12 -22.27
CA GLU A 137 -7.12 23.48 -22.48
C GLU A 137 -6.13 24.53 -21.94
N GLU A 138 -6.03 25.71 -22.56
CA GLU A 138 -5.18 26.82 -22.09
C GLU A 138 -5.41 27.13 -20.60
N TYR A 139 -6.68 27.10 -20.19
CA TYR A 139 -7.11 27.33 -18.81
C TYR A 139 -6.69 26.22 -17.84
N TRP A 140 -6.45 25.00 -18.33
CA TRP A 140 -5.86 23.93 -17.54
C TRP A 140 -4.37 24.17 -17.32
N THR A 141 -3.64 24.53 -18.39
CA THR A 141 -2.19 24.79 -18.35
C THR A 141 -1.84 25.87 -17.33
N GLU A 142 -2.48 27.04 -17.40
CA GLU A 142 -2.17 28.15 -16.49
C GLU A 142 -2.48 27.80 -15.02
N ARG A 143 -3.56 27.04 -14.76
CA ARG A 143 -3.86 26.55 -13.40
C ARG A 143 -2.86 25.51 -12.91
N ALA A 144 -2.38 24.63 -13.79
CA ALA A 144 -1.38 23.63 -13.45
C ALA A 144 -0.05 24.31 -13.05
N LEU A 145 0.39 25.30 -13.83
CA LEU A 145 1.58 26.10 -13.52
C LEU A 145 1.46 26.83 -12.19
N THR A 146 0.33 27.49 -11.96
CA THR A 146 0.04 28.19 -10.69
C THR A 146 0.11 27.21 -9.51
N ARG A 147 -0.45 26.01 -9.64
CA ARG A 147 -0.45 25.01 -8.56
C ARG A 147 0.94 24.45 -8.28
N ILE A 148 1.76 24.23 -9.30
CA ILE A 148 3.16 23.80 -9.13
C ILE A 148 3.93 24.83 -8.32
N GLU A 149 3.79 26.12 -8.65
CA GLU A 149 4.43 27.21 -7.88
C GLU A 149 3.93 27.26 -6.43
N LEU A 150 2.62 27.10 -6.20
CA LEU A 150 2.07 27.04 -4.84
C LEU A 150 2.63 25.86 -4.03
N ILE A 151 2.78 24.69 -4.64
CA ILE A 151 3.36 23.50 -3.99
C ILE A 151 4.82 23.74 -3.62
N LEU A 152 5.61 24.33 -4.53
CA LEU A 152 7.02 24.65 -4.28
C LEU A 152 7.16 25.67 -3.14
N ASN A 153 6.37 26.74 -3.16
CA ASN A 153 6.36 27.75 -2.11
C ASN A 153 5.95 27.16 -0.76
N LEU A 154 4.93 26.29 -0.75
CA LEU A 154 4.51 25.56 0.45
C LEU A 154 5.68 24.74 1.02
N MET A 155 6.43 24.06 0.17
CA MET A 155 7.58 23.25 0.58
C MET A 155 8.80 24.07 1.02
N GLU A 156 9.00 25.27 0.49
CA GLU A 156 10.00 26.20 1.02
C GLU A 156 9.62 26.69 2.42
N TRP A 157 8.36 27.05 2.63
CA TRP A 157 7.86 27.44 3.95
C TRP A 157 7.94 26.31 4.97
N TRP A 158 7.69 25.07 4.53
CA TRP A 158 7.74 23.86 5.38
C TRP A 158 9.15 23.55 5.91
N GLY A 159 10.18 23.86 5.13
CA GLY A 159 11.58 23.54 5.46
C GLY A 159 11.88 22.04 5.46
N ASP A 160 13.04 21.66 6.03
CA ASP A 160 13.58 20.30 5.89
C ASP A 160 13.13 19.31 6.98
N LYS A 161 12.56 19.80 8.08
CA LYS A 161 12.18 18.95 9.22
C LYS A 161 10.95 18.10 8.88
N PRO A 162 11.00 16.76 9.01
CA PRO A 162 9.81 15.93 8.87
C PRO A 162 8.84 16.23 10.02
N TYR A 163 7.58 16.52 9.69
CA TYR A 163 6.55 16.87 10.66
C TYR A 163 5.56 15.72 10.88
N PHE A 164 5.28 14.95 9.82
CA PHE A 164 4.23 13.93 9.85
C PHE A 164 4.74 12.50 9.87
N ALA A 165 6.00 12.27 9.54
CA ALA A 165 6.60 10.95 9.66
C ALA A 165 6.68 10.53 11.14
N PRO A 166 6.01 9.43 11.55
CA PRO A 166 6.23 8.89 12.88
C PRO A 166 7.67 8.35 12.97
N ASP A 167 8.38 8.69 14.04
CA ASP A 167 9.71 8.14 14.34
C ASP A 167 9.57 6.83 15.15
N PRO A 168 10.20 5.71 14.74
CA PRO A 168 10.88 5.47 13.47
C PRO A 168 9.91 5.27 12.32
N LEU A 169 10.36 5.67 11.12
CA LEU A 169 9.66 5.47 9.85
C LEU A 169 9.13 4.03 9.78
N PRO A 170 7.88 3.80 9.36
CA PRO A 170 7.37 2.46 9.12
C PRO A 170 8.35 1.71 8.22
N SER A 171 8.66 0.44 8.54
CA SER A 171 9.50 -0.41 7.69
C SER A 171 9.05 -0.28 6.24
N GLU A 172 9.99 -0.01 5.32
CA GLU A 172 9.70 0.35 3.93
C GLU A 172 8.61 -0.52 3.34
N SER A 173 7.44 0.09 3.15
CA SER A 173 6.43 -0.46 2.29
C SER A 173 6.74 0.00 0.88
N VAL A 174 7.32 -0.88 0.07
CA VAL A 174 7.34 -0.63 -1.36
C VAL A 174 5.90 -0.70 -1.84
N LEU A 175 5.25 0.46 -1.95
CA LEU A 175 4.08 0.63 -2.80
C LEU A 175 4.55 0.38 -4.24
N ARG A 176 4.58 -0.88 -4.68
CA ARG A 176 4.73 -1.23 -6.10
C ARG A 176 3.44 -0.88 -6.84
N VAL A 177 3.12 0.40 -6.90
CA VAL A 177 2.16 0.97 -7.85
C VAL A 177 2.90 1.84 -8.87
N THR A 178 4.13 2.27 -8.57
CA THR A 178 4.99 2.98 -9.51
C THR A 178 5.84 1.96 -10.27
N PRO A 179 5.71 1.82 -11.59
CA PRO A 179 6.68 1.09 -12.38
C PRO A 179 8.06 1.75 -12.22
N GLU A 180 9.11 0.93 -12.09
CA GLU A 180 10.49 1.43 -12.14
C GLU A 180 10.72 2.04 -13.53
N LEU A 181 11.22 3.28 -13.55
CA LEU A 181 11.60 4.00 -14.78
C LEU A 181 12.92 3.46 -15.33
#